data_AF-A0A1G5Z3K2-F1
#
_entry.id   AF-A0A1G5Z3K2-F1
#
_cell.length_a   1.000
_cell.length_b   1.000
_cell.length_c   1.000
_cell.angle_alpha   90.00
_cell.angle_beta   90.00
_cell.angle_gamma   90.00
#
_symmetry.space_group_name_H-M   'P 1'
#
loop_
_entity.id
_entity.type
_entity.pdbx_description
1 polymer ?
#
loop_
_entity_poly.entity_id
_entity_poly.type
_entity_poly.pdbx_seq_one_letter_code
_entity_poly.pdbx_strand_id
1 'polypeptide(L)'
;MDCFQRLEALVDSAGVDSIDEANALLRRFHGRSQEVTAAIDEFMLDFKTLVFIVETAGEGFQKSLRKLARARLSKLRHMVNVTA
;
A
#
# COMPACT_ATOMS: atom_id res chain seq x y z
N MET A 1 -12.68 -1.01 -11.32
CA MET A 1 -11.22 -0.81 -11.22
C MET A 1 -10.62 -2.04 -10.56
N ASP A 2 -9.44 -2.45 -11.02
CA ASP A 2 -8.63 -3.47 -10.38
C ASP A 2 -8.26 -3.04 -8.95
N CYS A 3 -8.16 -3.98 -8.01
CA CYS A 3 -7.84 -3.70 -6.60
C CYS A 3 -6.53 -2.93 -6.48
N PHE A 4 -5.53 -3.32 -7.27
CA PHE A 4 -4.22 -2.69 -7.30
C PHE A 4 -4.23 -1.30 -7.91
N GLN A 5 -5.06 -1.04 -8.93
CA GLN A 5 -5.24 0.31 -9.47
C GLN A 5 -5.80 1.27 -8.41
N ARG A 6 -6.71 0.79 -7.55
CA ARG A 6 -7.26 1.61 -6.47
C ARG A 6 -6.24 1.85 -5.36
N LEU A 7 -5.42 0.86 -5.02
CA LEU A 7 -4.30 1.03 -4.10
C LEU A 7 -3.23 2.00 -4.64
N GLU A 8 -2.94 1.96 -5.96
CA GLU A 8 -2.05 2.93 -6.61
C GLU A 8 -2.59 4.36 -6.50
N ALA A 9 -3.89 4.56 -6.73
CA ALA A 9 -4.54 5.86 -6.57
C ALA A 9 -4.45 6.37 -5.12
N LEU A 10 -4.62 5.49 -4.12
CA LEU A 10 -4.45 5.84 -2.70
C LEU A 10 -3.01 6.25 -2.36
N VAL A 11 -2.00 5.66 -3.01
CA VAL A 11 -0.60 6.10 -2.85
C VAL A 11 -0.38 7.50 -3.45
N ASP A 12 -1.06 7.83 -4.54
CA ASP A 12 -0.94 9.15 -5.18
C ASP A 12 -1.57 10.25 -4.32
N SER A 13 -2.80 10.02 -3.87
CA SER A 13 -3.62 10.99 -3.12
C SER A 13 -3.56 10.83 -1.60
N ALA A 14 -2.55 10.12 -1.08
CA ALA A 14 -2.47 9.65 0.30
C ALA A 14 -2.97 10.67 1.34
N GLY A 15 -3.93 10.26 2.17
CA GLY A 15 -4.49 11.03 3.29
C GLY A 15 -5.04 10.13 4.39
N VAL A 16 -5.58 10.72 5.46
CA VAL A 16 -6.06 10.00 6.66
C VAL A 16 -7.03 8.88 6.31
N ASP A 17 -8.04 9.20 5.50
CA ASP A 17 -9.09 8.25 5.13
C ASP A 17 -8.58 7.12 4.22
N SER A 18 -7.40 7.27 3.63
CA SER A 18 -6.84 6.30 2.71
C SER A 18 -6.39 5.00 3.40
N ILE A 19 -6.06 5.03 4.69
CA ILE A 19 -5.58 3.86 5.44
C ILE A 19 -6.69 2.82 5.57
N ASP A 20 -7.89 3.25 5.96
CA ASP A 20 -9.03 2.34 6.15
C ASP A 20 -9.50 1.75 4.83
N GLU A 21 -9.48 2.55 3.76
CA GLU A 21 -9.79 2.07 2.42
C GLU A 21 -8.77 1.04 1.93
N ALA A 22 -7.47 1.28 2.14
CA ALA A 22 -6.42 0.31 1.79
C ALA A 22 -6.59 -1.00 2.56
N ASN A 23 -6.87 -0.95 3.86
CA ASN A 23 -7.15 -2.13 4.67
C ASN A 23 -8.36 -2.92 4.14
N ALA A 24 -9.45 -2.23 3.79
CA ALA A 24 -10.64 -2.86 3.24
C ALA A 24 -10.36 -3.57 1.91
N LEU A 25 -9.55 -2.96 1.03
CA LEU A 25 -9.14 -3.55 -0.23
C LEU A 25 -8.27 -4.80 -0.04
N LEU A 26 -7.33 -4.75 0.91
CA LEU A 26 -6.34 -5.81 1.17
C LEU A 26 -6.90 -6.99 1.98
N ARG A 27 -8.03 -6.81 2.67
CA ARG A 27 -8.69 -7.87 3.47
C ARG A 27 -8.91 -9.17 2.69
N ARG A 28 -9.16 -9.09 1.37
CA ARG A 28 -9.37 -10.26 0.50
C ARG A 28 -8.12 -11.14 0.30
N PHE A 29 -6.94 -10.63 0.65
CA PHE A 29 -5.66 -11.32 0.49
C PHE A 29 -5.08 -11.82 1.82
N HIS A 30 -5.62 -11.38 2.95
CA HIS A 30 -5.23 -11.89 4.27
C HIS A 30 -5.48 -13.40 4.38
N GLY A 31 -4.53 -14.12 4.97
CA GLY A 31 -4.64 -15.55 5.21
C GLY A 31 -4.35 -16.44 3.99
N ARG A 32 -4.03 -15.87 2.81
CA ARG A 32 -3.59 -16.67 1.65
C ARG A 32 -2.28 -17.41 1.90
N SER A 33 -1.31 -16.73 2.52
CA SER A 33 -0.08 -17.33 3.05
C SER A 33 0.56 -16.39 4.09
N GLN A 34 1.55 -16.90 4.83
CA GLN A 34 2.32 -16.09 5.76
C GLN A 34 3.12 -15.00 5.01
N GLU A 35 3.67 -15.33 3.85
CA GLU A 35 4.43 -14.41 3.00
C GLU A 35 3.55 -13.30 2.44
N VAL A 36 2.32 -13.63 2.00
CA VAL A 36 1.35 -12.62 1.53
C VAL A 36 0.96 -11.69 2.68
N THR A 37 0.73 -12.24 3.87
CA THR A 37 0.41 -11.44 5.07
C THR A 37 1.56 -10.49 5.41
N ALA A 38 2.80 -10.98 5.42
CA ALA A 38 3.98 -10.13 5.65
C ALA A 38 4.13 -9.04 4.57
N ALA A 39 3.88 -9.35 3.30
CA ALA A 39 3.94 -8.36 2.22
C ALA A 39 2.85 -7.28 2.34
N ILE A 40 1.66 -7.64 2.84
CA ILE A 40 0.60 -6.68 3.18
C ILE A 40 1.05 -5.77 4.32
N ASP A 41 1.61 -6.33 5.39
CA ASP A 41 2.07 -5.57 6.54
C ASP A 41 3.21 -4.60 6.16
N GLU A 42 4.17 -5.05 5.34
CA GLU A 42 5.24 -4.22 4.78
C GLU A 42 4.68 -3.04 3.97
N PHE A 43 3.73 -3.30 3.06
CA PHE A 43 3.09 -2.26 2.27
C PHE A 43 2.35 -1.26 3.17
N MET A 44 1.57 -1.75 4.14
CA MET A 44 0.79 -0.88 5.03
C MET A 44 1.67 -0.03 5.95
N LEU A 45 2.84 -0.53 6.35
CA LEU A 45 3.81 0.25 7.13
C LEU A 45 4.35 1.44 6.31
N ASP A 46 4.79 1.18 5.09
CA ASP A 46 5.30 2.22 4.18
C ASP A 46 4.19 3.22 3.80
N PHE A 47 2.96 2.73 3.62
CA PHE A 47 1.81 3.56 3.29
C PHE A 47 1.36 4.46 4.45
N LYS A 48 1.29 3.95 5.69
CA LYS A 48 1.02 4.76 6.88
C LYS A 48 2.10 5.83 7.09
N THR A 49 3.35 5.48 6.83
CA THR A 49 4.47 6.44 6.88
C THR A 49 4.29 7.53 5.82
N LEU A 50 3.86 7.19 4.61
CA LEU A 50 3.53 8.17 3.58
C LEU A 50 2.40 9.10 4.03
N VAL A 51 1.28 8.56 4.55
CA VAL A 51 0.17 9.38 5.06
C VAL A 51 0.66 10.34 6.14
N PHE A 52 1.39 9.84 7.14
CA PHE A 52 1.98 10.67 8.19
C PHE A 52 2.85 11.80 7.63
N ILE A 53 3.71 11.50 6.65
CA ILE A 53 4.59 12.52 6.04
C ILE A 53 3.78 13.53 5.23
N VAL A 54 2.75 13.12 4.50
CA VAL A 54 1.87 14.05 3.77
C VAL A 54 1.20 15.03 4.72
N GLU A 55 0.85 14.57 5.93
CA GLU A 55 0.21 15.41 6.95
C GLU A 55 1.18 16.30 7.73
N THR A 56 2.39 15.81 8.01
CA THR A 56 3.28 16.43 9.01
C THR A 56 4.53 17.07 8.43
N ALA A 57 4.97 16.66 7.25
CA ALA A 57 6.23 17.07 6.66
C ALA A 57 6.04 17.61 5.24
N GLY A 58 6.78 18.66 4.91
CA GLY A 58 6.78 19.24 3.56
C GLY A 58 7.14 18.23 2.47
N GLU A 59 6.91 18.59 1.21
CA GLU A 59 6.91 17.69 0.05
C GLU A 59 8.20 16.86 -0.19
N GLY A 60 9.33 17.21 0.44
CA GLY A 60 10.66 16.66 0.17
C GLY A 60 10.78 15.14 0.29
N PHE A 61 10.05 14.51 1.21
CA PHE A 61 10.10 13.05 1.42
C PHE A 61 8.99 12.29 0.71
N GLN A 62 7.91 12.96 0.29
CA GLN A 62 6.73 12.30 -0.26
C GLN A 62 7.04 11.53 -1.54
N LYS A 63 7.89 12.07 -2.43
CA LYS A 63 8.26 11.41 -3.69
C LYS A 63 8.94 10.06 -3.45
N SER A 64 9.89 10.00 -2.52
CA SER A 64 10.62 8.78 -2.19
C SER A 64 9.72 7.74 -1.55
N LEU A 65 8.84 8.16 -0.63
CA LEU A 65 7.89 7.27 0.03
C LEU A 65 6.82 6.73 -0.94
N ARG A 66 6.30 7.55 -1.86
CA ARG A 66 5.41 7.06 -2.92
C ARG A 66 6.10 6.00 -3.78
N LYS A 67 7.39 6.19 -4.12
CA LYS A 67 8.15 5.19 -4.88
C LYS A 67 8.32 3.89 -4.09
N LEU A 68 8.61 3.97 -2.80
CA LEU A 68 8.75 2.81 -1.92
C LEU A 68 7.43 2.03 -1.78
N ALA A 69 6.33 2.73 -1.48
CA ALA A 69 4.99 2.12 -1.37
C ALA A 69 4.58 1.43 -2.69
N ARG A 70 4.83 2.04 -3.85
CA ARG A 70 4.57 1.40 -5.16
C ARG A 70 5.42 0.16 -5.38
N ALA A 71 6.69 0.15 -4.96
CA ALA A 71 7.54 -1.04 -5.07
C ALA A 71 7.01 -2.20 -4.22
N ARG A 72 6.58 -1.94 -2.97
CA ARG A 72 5.92 -2.94 -2.11
C ARG A 72 4.61 -3.42 -2.70
N LEU A 73 3.80 -2.51 -3.25
CA LEU A 73 2.52 -2.85 -3.86
C LEU A 73 2.70 -3.75 -5.10
N SER A 74 3.70 -3.47 -5.93
CA SER A 74 4.05 -4.30 -7.09
C SER A 74 4.50 -5.70 -6.68
N LYS A 75 5.34 -5.82 -5.63
CA LYS A 75 5.72 -7.11 -5.04
C LYS A 75 4.48 -7.89 -4.57
N LEU A 76 3.58 -7.25 -3.82
CA LEU A 76 2.34 -7.87 -3.37
C LEU A 76 1.48 -8.35 -4.55
N ARG A 77 1.32 -7.53 -5.59
CA ARG A 77 0.58 -7.89 -6.82
C ARG A 77 1.14 -9.14 -7.47
N HIS A 78 2.47 -9.23 -7.58
CA HIS A 78 3.12 -10.40 -8.14
C HIS A 78 2.83 -11.65 -7.31
N MET A 79 2.96 -11.56 -5.98
CA MET A 79 2.73 -12.70 -5.08
C MET A 79 1.30 -13.23 -5.14
N VAL A 80 0.29 -12.35 -5.16
CA VAL A 80 -1.11 -12.77 -5.19
C VAL A 80 -1.59 -13.25 -6.56
N ASN A 81 -0.89 -12.89 -7.64
CA ASN A 81 -1.18 -13.33 -9.00
C ASN A 81 -0.46 -14.64 -9.36
N VAL A 82 0.71 -14.91 -8.76
CA VAL A 82 1.44 -16.19 -8.92
C VAL A 82 0.76 -17.33 -8.14
N THR A 83 -0.02 -16.99 -7.11
CA THR A 83 -0.76 -17.95 -6.26
C THR A 83 -2.23 -18.15 -6.68
N ALA A 84 -2.66 -17.56 -7.81
CA ALA A 84 -4.03 -17.61 -8.33
C ALA A 84 -4.20 -18.65 -9.44
#